data_AF-A0A816DX62-F1
#
_entry.id   AF-A0A816DX62-F1
#
_cell.length_a   1.000
_cell.length_b   1.000
_cell.length_c   1.000
_cell.angle_alpha   90.00
_cell.angle_beta   90.00
_cell.angle_gamma   90.00
#
_symmetry.space_group_name_H-M   'P 1'
#
loop_
_entity.id
_entity.type
_entity.pdbx_description
1 polymer ?
#
loop_
_entity_poly.entity_id
_entity_poly.type
_entity_poly.pdbx_seq_one_letter_code
_entity_poly.pdbx_strand_id
1 'polypeptide(L)'
;SNSDSVDQKRFIDIMNMKSSHSDLYSQMTLDEIFERYKKKENIEEKLLQIMERDIKVVVCRQCHYTSYKQSILCKQKQHYVKICEVKQKFFECIECHKRIFTWSQYPVENCTHCNSLKGFRRTALIRERHGAKFEDEILLLRGEEEKFLNSFVSHEKLPSVIN
;
A
#
# COMPACT_ATOMS: atom_id res chain seq x y z
N SER A 1 -49.96 27.24 -13.89
CA SER A 1 -48.82 27.01 -14.80
C SER A 1 -47.64 27.88 -14.40
N ASN A 2 -46.97 27.60 -13.27
CA ASN A 2 -45.79 28.36 -12.83
C ASN A 2 -44.82 27.57 -11.92
N SER A 3 -45.07 26.27 -11.67
CA SER A 3 -44.26 25.42 -10.78
C SER A 3 -43.05 24.78 -11.49
N ASP A 4 -43.16 24.48 -12.78
CA ASP A 4 -42.20 23.60 -13.46
C ASP A 4 -40.87 24.28 -13.85
N SER A 5 -40.83 25.62 -13.83
CA SER A 5 -39.60 26.38 -14.17
C SER A 5 -38.63 26.53 -12.99
N VAL A 6 -39.12 26.41 -11.75
CA VAL A 6 -38.31 26.63 -10.55
C VAL A 6 -37.43 25.41 -10.26
N ASP A 7 -37.97 24.20 -10.48
CA ASP A 7 -37.23 22.94 -10.29
C ASP A 7 -36.17 22.72 -11.37
N GLN A 8 -36.43 23.11 -12.62
CA GLN A 8 -35.45 23.07 -13.70
C GLN A 8 -34.24 23.97 -13.43
N LYS A 9 -34.46 25.19 -12.90
CA LYS A 9 -33.38 26.11 -12.54
C LYS A 9 -32.52 25.56 -11.40
N ARG A 10 -33.16 25.02 -10.36
CA ARG A 10 -32.45 24.37 -9.25
C ARG A 10 -31.64 23.15 -9.70
N PHE A 11 -32.16 22.38 -10.65
CA PHE A 11 -31.47 21.22 -11.21
C PHE A 11 -30.23 21.65 -12.02
N ILE A 12 -30.34 22.71 -12.81
CA ILE A 12 -29.23 23.32 -13.55
C ILE A 12 -28.18 23.88 -12.60
N ASP A 13 -28.59 24.53 -11.51
CA ASP A 13 -27.67 25.06 -10.50
C ASP A 13 -26.89 23.95 -9.79
N ILE A 14 -27.55 22.84 -9.44
CA ILE A 14 -26.89 21.66 -8.86
C ILE A 14 -25.93 21.03 -9.88
N MET A 15 -26.31 20.97 -11.17
CA MET A 15 -25.46 20.41 -12.23
C MET A 15 -24.22 21.28 -12.51
N ASN A 16 -24.33 22.59 -12.35
CA ASN A 16 -23.24 23.55 -12.56
C ASN A 16 -22.39 23.79 -11.31
N MET A 17 -22.79 23.26 -10.15
CA MET A 17 -22.07 23.42 -8.89
C MET A 17 -20.79 22.58 -8.92
N LYS A 18 -19.71 23.19 -9.39
CA LYS A 18 -18.38 22.59 -9.36
C LYS A 18 -17.88 22.51 -7.91
N SER A 19 -17.15 21.45 -7.59
CA SER A 19 -16.50 21.29 -6.29
C SER A 19 -15.60 22.49 -6.00
N SER A 20 -15.66 23.02 -4.77
CA SER A 20 -14.82 24.14 -4.31
C SER A 20 -13.30 23.87 -4.44
N HIS A 21 -12.90 22.63 -4.72
CA HIS A 21 -11.52 22.21 -4.90
C HIS A 21 -11.16 21.80 -6.35
N SER A 22 -11.98 22.16 -7.36
CA SER A 22 -11.61 21.86 -8.77
C SER A 22 -10.34 22.57 -9.21
N ASP A 23 -10.07 23.77 -8.67
CA ASP A 23 -8.91 24.59 -9.04
C ASP A 23 -7.58 24.11 -8.43
N LEU A 24 -7.62 23.22 -7.44
CA LEU A 24 -6.40 22.70 -6.82
C LEU A 24 -5.71 21.65 -7.72
N TYR A 25 -6.45 21.02 -8.62
CA TYR A 25 -5.93 20.06 -9.59
C TYR A 25 -5.53 20.70 -10.93
N SER A 26 -6.08 21.86 -11.27
CA SER A 26 -5.90 22.48 -12.59
C SER A 26 -4.60 23.28 -12.75
N GLN A 27 -3.86 23.53 -11.67
CA GLN A 27 -2.62 24.32 -11.72
C GLN A 27 -1.36 23.51 -12.04
N MET A 28 -1.41 22.18 -11.91
CA MET A 28 -0.24 21.33 -12.12
C MET A 28 -0.28 20.76 -13.52
N THR A 29 0.77 20.97 -14.29
CA THR A 29 0.86 20.39 -15.64
C THR A 29 0.91 18.86 -15.55
N LEU A 30 0.46 18.19 -16.61
CA LEU A 30 0.54 16.73 -16.70
C LEU A 30 1.99 16.24 -16.47
N ASP A 31 2.98 17.01 -16.94
CA ASP A 31 4.40 16.72 -16.75
C ASP A 31 4.81 16.74 -15.26
N GLU A 32 4.35 17.71 -14.48
CA GLU A 32 4.63 17.78 -13.04
C GLU A 32 3.98 16.65 -12.24
N ILE A 33 2.81 16.20 -12.68
CA ILE A 33 2.13 15.03 -12.12
C ILE A 33 2.96 13.78 -12.44
N PHE A 34 3.36 13.60 -13.69
CA PHE A 34 4.15 12.45 -14.13
C PHE A 34 5.50 12.36 -13.43
N GLU A 35 6.22 13.48 -13.30
CA GLU A 35 7.50 13.52 -12.59
C GLU A 35 7.36 13.19 -11.10
N ARG A 36 6.25 13.56 -10.46
CA ARG A 36 5.98 13.15 -9.08
C ARG A 36 5.74 11.64 -8.97
N TYR A 37 5.02 11.04 -9.91
CA TYR A 37 4.81 9.60 -9.94
C TYR A 37 6.11 8.83 -10.17
N LYS A 38 6.94 9.23 -11.14
CA LYS A 38 8.27 8.63 -11.36
C LYS A 38 9.14 8.64 -10.11
N LYS A 39 9.18 9.77 -9.39
CA LYS A 39 9.96 9.89 -8.14
C LYS A 39 9.46 8.90 -7.09
N LYS A 40 8.15 8.73 -6.97
CA LYS A 40 7.54 7.78 -6.05
C LYS A 40 7.86 6.33 -6.43
N GLU A 41 7.71 5.97 -7.70
CA GLU A 41 8.01 4.63 -8.22
C GLU A 41 9.48 4.25 -8.00
N ASN A 42 10.42 5.14 -8.32
CA ASN A 42 11.86 4.92 -8.13
C ASN A 42 12.20 4.66 -6.64
N ILE A 43 11.52 5.34 -5.72
CA ILE A 43 11.68 5.08 -4.28
C ILE A 43 11.11 3.70 -3.92
N GLU A 44 9.90 3.36 -4.40
CA GLU A 44 9.28 2.06 -4.13
C GLU A 44 10.13 0.89 -4.65
N GLU A 45 10.67 0.97 -5.88
CA GLU A 45 11.58 -0.02 -6.44
C GLU A 45 12.82 -0.23 -5.56
N LYS A 46 13.46 0.86 -5.13
CA LYS A 46 14.61 0.78 -4.22
C LYS A 46 14.25 0.14 -2.90
N LEU A 47 13.09 0.46 -2.33
CA LEU A 47 12.63 -0.11 -1.07
C LEU A 47 12.26 -1.60 -1.19
N LEU A 48 11.85 -2.06 -2.38
CA LEU A 48 11.61 -3.47 -2.67
C LEU A 48 12.92 -4.28 -2.79
N GLN A 49 14.04 -3.63 -3.10
CA GLN A 49 15.34 -4.29 -3.18
C GLN A 49 16.05 -4.39 -1.81
N ILE A 50 15.76 -3.47 -0.89
CA ILE A 50 16.40 -3.43 0.42
C ILE A 50 15.88 -4.55 1.32
N MET A 51 16.71 -5.55 1.59
CA MET A 51 16.39 -6.67 2.52
C MET A 51 16.90 -6.44 3.94
N GLU A 52 17.87 -5.55 4.12
CA GLU A 52 18.45 -5.19 5.41
C GLU A 52 18.76 -3.70 5.49
N ARG A 53 18.67 -3.12 6.69
CA ARG A 53 19.05 -1.72 6.92
C ARG A 53 19.92 -1.58 8.17
N ASP A 54 20.92 -0.73 8.10
CA ASP A 54 21.73 -0.37 9.27
C ASP A 54 20.95 0.58 10.18
N ILE A 55 20.95 0.28 11.49
CA ILE A 55 20.27 1.11 12.48
C ILE A 55 21.00 1.08 13.82
N LYS A 56 20.95 2.21 14.51
CA LYS A 56 21.42 2.36 15.89
C LYS A 56 20.39 1.78 16.84
N VAL A 57 20.82 0.81 17.64
CA VAL A 57 20.03 0.18 18.69
C VAL A 57 20.73 0.29 20.03
N VAL A 58 19.93 0.10 21.05
CA VAL A 58 20.27 0.22 22.46
C VAL A 58 20.33 -1.18 23.05
N VAL A 59 21.50 -1.57 23.57
CA VAL A 59 21.75 -2.87 24.21
C VAL A 59 22.02 -2.66 25.68
N CYS A 60 21.18 -3.22 26.54
CA CYS A 60 21.38 -3.17 27.99
C CYS A 60 22.33 -4.29 28.44
N ARG A 61 23.36 -3.96 29.22
CA ARG A 61 24.33 -4.96 29.70
C ARG A 61 23.82 -5.78 30.87
N GLN A 62 22.91 -5.25 31.68
CA GLN A 62 22.30 -5.98 32.80
C GLN A 62 21.16 -6.91 32.36
N CYS A 63 20.30 -6.44 31.44
CA CYS A 63 19.12 -7.20 31.01
C CYS A 63 19.31 -7.96 29.69
N HIS A 64 20.41 -7.72 28.98
CA HIS A 64 20.75 -8.34 27.69
C HIS A 64 19.71 -8.16 26.55
N TYR A 65 18.74 -7.26 26.68
CA TYR A 65 17.80 -6.95 25.59
C TYR A 65 18.40 -5.95 24.59
N THR A 66 17.88 -5.99 23.37
CA THR A 66 18.19 -5.05 22.29
C THR A 66 16.91 -4.37 21.81
N SER A 67 16.87 -3.04 21.80
CA SER A 67 15.70 -2.26 21.37
C SER A 67 16.12 -0.94 20.70
N TYR A 68 15.20 -0.29 19.99
CA TYR A 68 15.44 1.05 19.44
C TYR A 68 15.65 2.12 20.51
N LYS A 69 14.97 1.96 21.65
CA LYS A 69 15.01 2.91 22.76
C LYS A 69 15.23 2.16 24.05
N GLN A 70 15.94 2.79 24.98
CA GLN A 70 16.09 2.28 26.33
C GLN A 70 14.72 2.19 27.00
N SER A 71 14.42 1.04 27.62
CA SER A 71 13.17 0.86 28.36
C SER A 71 13.12 1.79 29.57
N ILE A 72 11.90 2.21 29.93
CA ILE A 72 11.66 3.13 31.06
C ILE A 72 12.17 2.51 32.36
N LEU A 73 11.90 1.20 32.57
CA LEU A 73 12.38 0.47 33.73
C LEU A 73 13.92 0.45 33.83
N CYS A 74 14.63 0.32 32.71
CA CYS A 74 16.09 0.37 32.71
C CYS A 74 16.64 1.77 32.99
N LYS A 75 15.90 2.82 32.63
CA LYS A 75 16.26 4.20 33.00
C LYS A 75 16.08 4.42 34.51
N GLN A 76 14.95 3.99 35.06
CA GLN A 76 14.66 4.10 36.50
C GLN A 76 15.68 3.35 37.35
N LYS A 77 16.06 2.15 36.93
CA LYS A 77 17.09 1.33 37.59
C LYS A 77 18.53 1.72 37.23
N GLN A 78 18.73 2.78 36.44
CA GLN A 78 20.04 3.26 36.00
C GLN A 78 20.94 2.16 35.42
N HIS A 79 20.36 1.28 34.59
CA HIS A 79 21.14 0.24 33.94
C HIS A 79 22.15 0.82 32.95
N TYR A 80 23.28 0.13 32.83
CA TYR A 80 24.32 0.46 31.86
C TYR A 80 23.93 -0.05 30.48
N VAL A 81 23.99 0.85 29.52
CA VAL A 81 23.42 0.64 28.20
C VAL A 81 24.40 1.16 27.16
N LYS A 82 24.61 0.36 26.11
CA LYS A 82 25.48 0.70 24.97
C LYS A 82 24.64 0.93 23.73
N ILE A 83 24.99 1.95 22.95
CA ILE A 83 24.44 2.16 21.62
C ILE A 83 25.36 1.45 20.62
N CYS A 84 24.79 0.60 19.77
CA CYS A 84 25.51 -0.15 18.74
C CYS A 84 24.79 -0.01 17.40
N GLU A 85 25.53 -0.05 16.31
CA GLU A 85 24.96 -0.15 14.95
C GLU A 85 24.78 -1.63 14.60
N VAL A 86 23.57 -2.00 14.18
CA VAL A 86 23.19 -3.37 13.81
C VAL A 86 22.38 -3.36 12.52
N LYS A 87 22.39 -4.49 11.82
CA LYS A 87 21.55 -4.72 10.64
C LYS A 87 20.17 -5.22 11.06
N GLN A 88 19.14 -4.43 10.77
CA GLN A 88 17.76 -4.88 10.79
C GLN A 88 17.49 -5.73 9.56
N LYS A 89 16.99 -6.94 9.74
CA LYS A 89 16.62 -7.84 8.64
C LYS A 89 15.12 -8.09 8.63
N PHE A 90 14.51 -8.10 7.46
CA PHE A 90 13.06 -8.24 7.31
C PHE A 90 12.67 -9.66 6.93
N PHE A 91 11.63 -10.16 7.58
CA PHE A 91 11.11 -11.51 7.40
C PHE A 91 9.59 -11.52 7.33
N GLU A 92 9.05 -12.54 6.68
CA GLU A 92 7.61 -12.79 6.58
C GLU A 92 7.32 -14.25 6.93
N CYS A 93 6.29 -14.47 7.73
CA CYS A 93 5.84 -15.81 8.06
C CYS A 93 5.27 -16.51 6.82
N ILE A 94 5.66 -17.76 6.61
CA ILE A 94 5.27 -18.52 5.42
C ILE A 94 3.77 -18.86 5.42
N GLU A 95 3.14 -18.97 6.60
CA GLU A 95 1.72 -19.37 6.68
C GLU A 95 0.75 -18.19 6.76
N CYS A 96 0.99 -17.25 7.68
CA CYS A 96 0.05 -16.14 7.90
C CYS A 96 0.49 -14.84 7.22
N HIS A 97 1.62 -14.85 6.50
CA HIS A 97 2.21 -13.66 5.89
C HIS A 97 2.38 -12.50 6.88
N LYS A 98 2.53 -12.76 8.19
CA LYS A 98 2.85 -11.68 9.13
C LYS A 98 4.31 -11.30 8.97
N ARG A 99 4.58 -10.01 8.80
CA ARG A 99 5.95 -9.48 8.76
C ARG A 99 6.52 -9.26 10.14
N ILE A 100 7.78 -9.59 10.28
CA ILE A 100 8.58 -9.32 11.46
C ILE A 100 9.95 -8.82 11.02
N PHE A 101 10.70 -8.27 11.97
CA PHE A 101 12.11 -7.98 11.78
C PHE A 101 12.91 -8.60 12.90
N THR A 102 14.20 -8.82 12.65
CA THR A 102 15.13 -9.26 13.68
C THR A 102 16.49 -8.58 13.51
N TRP A 103 17.24 -8.52 14.61
CA TRP A 103 18.65 -8.10 14.68
C TRP A 103 19.61 -9.27 14.41
N SER A 104 19.15 -10.50 14.65
CA SER A 104 19.91 -11.72 14.43
C SER A 104 19.98 -12.10 12.94
N GLN A 105 20.66 -13.21 12.61
CA GLN A 105 20.68 -13.71 11.22
C GLN A 105 19.32 -14.24 10.77
N TYR A 106 18.57 -14.88 11.67
CA TYR A 106 17.24 -15.43 11.47
C TYR A 106 16.40 -15.30 12.75
N PRO A 107 15.07 -15.19 12.65
CA PRO A 107 14.19 -15.27 13.82
C PRO A 107 14.36 -16.63 14.51
N VAL A 108 14.54 -16.61 15.83
CA VAL A 108 14.68 -17.83 16.64
C VAL A 108 13.32 -18.29 17.17
N GLU A 109 12.43 -17.33 17.41
CA GLU A 109 11.09 -17.58 17.95
C GLU A 109 10.06 -17.88 16.85
N ASN A 110 9.03 -18.63 17.21
CA ASN A 110 7.89 -18.93 16.34
C ASN A 110 7.07 -17.67 16.04
N CYS A 111 6.21 -17.75 15.01
CA CYS A 111 5.34 -16.64 14.66
C CYS A 111 4.32 -16.35 15.76
N THR A 112 4.37 -15.14 16.33
CA THR A 112 3.47 -14.70 17.41
C THR A 112 1.98 -14.65 17.02
N HIS A 113 1.64 -14.81 15.75
CA HIS A 113 0.24 -14.77 15.27
C HIS A 113 -0.35 -16.16 15.01
N CYS A 114 0.37 -17.06 14.33
CA CYS A 114 -0.14 -18.41 14.03
C CYS A 114 0.61 -19.53 14.77
N ASN A 115 1.66 -19.19 15.52
CA ASN A 115 2.54 -20.12 16.23
C ASN A 115 3.16 -21.23 15.37
N SER A 116 3.21 -21.02 14.05
CA SER A 116 3.70 -22.00 13.09
C SER A 116 5.18 -22.35 13.28
N LEU A 117 5.49 -23.62 13.05
CA LEU A 117 6.85 -24.18 13.01
C LEU A 117 7.48 -24.09 11.61
N LYS A 118 6.72 -23.74 10.56
CA LYS A 118 7.25 -23.68 9.18
C LYS A 118 8.28 -22.57 8.96
N GLY A 119 8.43 -21.67 9.92
CA GLY A 119 9.46 -20.64 9.93
C GLY A 119 9.12 -19.41 9.09
N PHE A 120 10.15 -18.66 8.73
CA PHE A 120 10.05 -17.35 8.09
C PHE A 120 10.90 -17.28 6.82
N ARG A 121 10.42 -16.54 5.82
CA ARG A 121 11.13 -16.21 4.60
C ARG A 121 11.71 -14.79 4.67
N ARG A 122 12.89 -14.57 4.12
CA ARG A 122 13.45 -13.21 3.95
C ARG A 122 12.58 -12.40 2.98
N THR A 123 12.34 -11.14 3.32
CA THR A 123 11.54 -10.23 2.49
C THR A 123 12.21 -8.87 2.38
N ALA A 124 11.76 -8.06 1.43
CA ALA A 124 12.13 -6.66 1.31
C ALA A 124 11.68 -5.82 2.51
N LEU A 125 12.05 -4.54 2.53
CA LEU A 125 11.60 -3.56 3.53
C LEU A 125 10.11 -3.23 3.39
N ILE A 126 9.63 -3.02 2.16
CA ILE A 126 8.21 -2.74 1.88
C ILE A 126 7.52 -3.91 1.17
N ARG A 127 6.19 -3.85 1.10
CA ARG A 127 5.37 -4.80 0.35
C ARG A 127 5.11 -4.16 -1.00
N GLU A 128 5.20 -4.96 -2.05
CA GLU A 128 4.76 -4.53 -3.36
C GLU A 128 3.27 -4.19 -3.28
N ARG A 129 2.93 -3.00 -3.77
CA ARG A 129 1.53 -2.56 -3.82
C ARG A 129 1.01 -2.95 -5.19
N HIS A 130 0.24 -4.03 -5.24
CA HIS A 130 -0.58 -4.28 -6.40
C HIS A 130 -1.72 -3.23 -6.40
N GLY A 131 -1.78 -2.42 -7.45
CA GLY A 131 -2.85 -1.46 -7.66
C GLY A 131 -4.21 -2.14 -7.85
N ALA A 132 -5.25 -1.33 -8.04
CA ALA A 132 -6.50 -1.87 -8.57
C ALA A 132 -6.19 -2.53 -9.91
N LYS A 133 -6.49 -3.82 -10.04
CA LYS A 133 -6.38 -4.50 -11.33
C LYS A 133 -7.34 -3.81 -12.29
N PHE A 134 -6.82 -3.21 -13.35
CA PHE A 134 -7.67 -2.68 -14.40
C PHE A 134 -8.35 -3.84 -15.14
N GLU A 135 -9.56 -3.63 -15.66
CA GLU A 135 -10.28 -4.67 -16.41
C GLU A 135 -9.45 -5.14 -17.62
N ASP A 136 -8.67 -4.23 -18.22
CA ASP A 136 -7.74 -4.52 -19.33
C ASP A 136 -6.54 -5.41 -18.93
N GLU A 137 -6.20 -5.50 -17.63
CA GLU A 137 -5.16 -6.40 -17.13
C GLU A 137 -5.68 -7.84 -16.94
N ILE A 138 -7.01 -8.02 -16.91
CA ILE A 138 -7.65 -9.33 -16.81
C ILE A 138 -7.72 -9.94 -18.21
N LEU A 139 -6.61 -10.56 -18.62
CA LEU A 139 -6.54 -11.27 -19.89
C LEU A 139 -7.48 -12.49 -19.85
N LEU A 140 -8.61 -12.38 -20.55
CA LEU A 140 -9.46 -13.51 -20.86
C LEU A 140 -8.76 -14.37 -21.92
N LEU A 141 -8.00 -15.39 -21.48
CA LEU A 141 -7.25 -16.29 -22.38
C LEU A 141 -8.11 -16.92 -23.50
N ARG A 142 -9.43 -17.01 -23.30
CA ARG A 142 -10.40 -17.50 -24.29
C ARG A 142 -11.40 -16.45 -24.79
N GLY A 143 -11.25 -15.18 -24.38
CA GLY A 143 -12.23 -14.13 -24.64
C GLY A 143 -13.46 -14.20 -23.72
N GLU A 144 -14.46 -13.37 -24.02
CA GLU A 144 -15.73 -13.34 -23.28
C GLU A 144 -16.54 -14.61 -23.58
N GLU A 145 -16.78 -15.42 -22.56
CA GLU A 145 -17.64 -16.61 -22.65
C GLU A 145 -19.07 -16.26 -22.20
N GLU A 146 -20.04 -16.41 -23.11
CA GLU A 146 -21.45 -16.35 -22.73
C GLU A 146 -21.87 -17.64 -22.03
N LYS A 147 -22.50 -17.53 -20.86
CA LYS A 147 -22.86 -18.69 -20.03
C LYS A 147 -23.99 -19.54 -20.63
N PHE A 148 -24.92 -18.95 -21.40
CA PHE A 148 -26.06 -19.65 -22.01
C PHE A 148 -26.54 -18.93 -23.27
N LEU A 149 -26.97 -19.68 -24.29
CA LEU A 149 -27.41 -19.18 -25.62
C LEU A 149 -28.59 -18.17 -25.61
N ASN A 150 -29.19 -17.88 -24.45
CA ASN A 150 -30.32 -16.97 -24.29
C ASN A 150 -30.04 -15.80 -23.33
N SER A 151 -28.79 -15.51 -22.96
CA SER A 151 -28.46 -14.37 -22.08
C SER A 151 -28.48 -13.01 -22.79
N PHE A 152 -29.29 -12.82 -23.82
CA PHE A 152 -29.55 -11.50 -24.39
C PHE A 152 -30.29 -10.64 -23.35
N VAL A 153 -29.53 -9.92 -22.54
CA VAL A 153 -29.99 -8.67 -21.93
C VAL A 153 -29.57 -7.58 -22.89
N SER A 154 -30.58 -6.93 -23.45
CA SER A 154 -30.52 -5.77 -24.34
C SER A 154 -29.47 -4.74 -23.92
N HIS A 155 -28.28 -4.83 -24.50
CA HIS A 155 -27.41 -3.68 -24.63
C HIS A 155 -27.66 -3.08 -26.01
N GLU A 156 -28.66 -2.19 -26.08
CA GLU A 156 -28.76 -1.24 -27.20
C GLU A 156 -27.48 -0.39 -27.19
N LYS A 157 -26.47 -0.80 -27.96
CA LYS A 157 -25.37 0.07 -28.33
C LYS A 157 -25.93 1.12 -29.27
N LEU A 158 -25.98 2.37 -28.81
CA LEU A 158 -26.21 3.53 -29.66
C LEU A 158 -25.23 3.49 -30.85
N PRO A 159 -25.69 3.65 -32.10
CA PRO A 159 -24.81 3.61 -33.25
C PRO A 159 -23.87 4.81 -33.23
N SER A 160 -22.57 4.54 -33.37
CA SER A 160 -21.56 5.52 -33.72
C SER A 160 -21.89 6.10 -35.09
N VAL A 161 -22.35 7.35 -35.13
CA VAL A 161 -22.47 8.11 -36.36
C VAL A 161 -21.07 8.48 -36.82
N ILE A 162 -20.62 7.87 -37.91
CA ILE A 162 -19.54 8.39 -38.75
C ILE A 162 -20.16 8.60 -40.14
N ASN A 163 -20.29 9.87 -40.51
CA ASN A 163 -20.13 10.41 -41.86
C ASN A 163 -19.69 11.87 -41.71
#